data_AF-D5WMR6-F1
#
_entry.id   AF-D5WMR6-F1
#
_cell.length_a   1.000
_cell.length_b   1.000
_cell.length_c   1.000
_cell.angle_alpha   90.00
_cell.angle_beta   90.00
_cell.angle_gamma   90.00
#
_symmetry.space_group_name_H-M   'P 1'
#
loop_
_entity.id
_entity.type
_entity.pdbx_description
1 polymer ?
#
loop_
_entity_poly.entity_id
_entity_poly.type
_entity_poly.pdbx_seq_one_letter_code
_entity_poly.pdbx_strand_id
1 'polypeptide(L)'
;MSSNITITDELVAEIANRMADEGQKVSPVAIWSEVHSGSVVAVSAALRKWRETRAARVPQVVERPALPETVTDTMREALDRLWTSAQDEAERSVARRLAAMRQRVEDASNERDEALAELQTTVQELDALQVQLDKMTSAYDEKVDAVAGLEEDIALAVQRTDAAEKRAQELADRVSHLEAELERAEQAAGRGAIAGDESDAAGESEVASESAESVVETPAGEAERAALEAEHAEAVARLQSELEAIRAELQAEQEAHTARREEVAGAQAERDAAALELQNAQTLIASLTDERDAGASEIARLSASLSEAQQRADAEQQRAAELAESAAASEQVEDVESASPAGVDSQELEALKAQMSRDAEAHAAAIAEARETVRKWSDYSNALKQQLTQANEKMVVVLARGAGEATLSRRLTAELSQVKPEHELLRKEIQQQVIVETITAHLEKQGYRYDEQTGAVSKLNAESSPA
;
A
#
# COMPACT_ATOMS: atom_id res chain seq x y z
N MET A 1 -51.23 4.69 66.66
CA MET A 1 -49.93 4.91 66.01
C MET A 1 -48.87 4.56 67.04
N SER A 2 -48.50 3.29 67.12
CA SER A 2 -47.54 2.79 68.10
C SER A 2 -46.20 2.62 67.38
N SER A 3 -45.27 3.53 67.64
CA SER A 3 -43.89 3.39 67.18
C SER A 3 -43.25 2.20 67.89
N ASN A 4 -43.05 1.09 67.17
CA ASN A 4 -42.20 0.00 67.63
C ASN A 4 -40.75 0.49 67.58
N ILE A 5 -40.26 1.02 68.70
CA ILE A 5 -38.84 1.30 68.90
C ILE A 5 -38.14 -0.06 69.07
N THR A 6 -37.38 -0.48 68.08
CA THR A 6 -36.51 -1.67 68.15
C THR A 6 -35.39 -1.39 69.15
N ILE A 7 -35.27 -2.22 70.20
CA ILE A 7 -34.12 -2.18 71.12
C ILE A 7 -32.85 -2.49 70.30
N THR A 8 -31.89 -1.58 70.29
CA THR A 8 -30.55 -1.83 69.73
C THR A 8 -29.59 -2.33 70.82
N ASP A 9 -28.65 -3.19 70.43
CA ASP A 9 -27.64 -3.75 71.33
C ASP A 9 -26.77 -2.63 71.96
N GLU A 10 -26.58 -1.50 71.26
CA GLU A 10 -25.84 -0.34 71.78
C GLU A 10 -26.54 0.34 72.97
N LEU A 11 -27.86 0.49 72.91
CA LEU A 11 -28.63 1.22 73.94
C LEU A 11 -28.70 0.41 75.25
N VAL A 12 -28.75 -0.93 75.15
CA VAL A 12 -28.61 -1.83 76.31
C VAL A 12 -27.20 -1.77 76.89
N ALA A 13 -26.16 -1.67 76.04
CA ALA A 13 -24.77 -1.56 76.48
C ALA A 13 -24.48 -0.23 77.20
N GLU A 14 -25.03 0.88 76.71
CA GLU A 14 -24.88 2.20 77.32
C GLU A 14 -25.52 2.27 78.72
N ILE A 15 -26.75 1.77 78.85
CA ILE A 15 -27.44 1.71 80.16
C ILE A 15 -26.73 0.74 81.10
N ALA A 16 -26.26 -0.41 80.60
CA ALA A 16 -25.47 -1.36 81.39
C ALA A 16 -24.16 -0.73 81.91
N ASN A 17 -23.49 0.09 81.11
CA ASN A 17 -22.29 0.81 81.51
C ASN A 17 -22.61 1.83 82.61
N ARG A 18 -23.63 2.68 82.40
CA ARG A 18 -24.07 3.65 83.41
C ARG A 18 -24.42 2.99 84.75
N MET A 19 -25.22 1.91 84.72
CA MET A 19 -25.58 1.18 85.94
C MET A 19 -24.37 0.53 86.62
N ALA A 20 -23.40 0.03 85.85
CA ALA A 20 -22.16 -0.52 86.40
C ALA A 20 -21.28 0.56 87.04
N ASP A 21 -21.20 1.74 86.45
CA ASP A 21 -20.41 2.88 86.95
C ASP A 21 -21.03 3.48 88.22
N GLU A 22 -22.36 3.44 88.34
CA GLU A 22 -23.11 3.82 89.54
C GLU A 22 -23.08 2.75 90.66
N GLY A 23 -22.37 1.63 90.44
CA GLY A 23 -22.26 0.53 91.40
C GLY A 23 -23.55 -0.28 91.58
N GLN A 24 -24.52 -0.12 90.68
CA GLN A 24 -25.79 -0.84 90.72
C GLN A 24 -25.68 -2.22 90.05
N LYS A 25 -26.50 -3.16 90.50
CA LYS A 25 -26.51 -4.52 89.92
C LYS A 25 -27.17 -4.52 88.55
N VAL A 26 -26.36 -4.68 87.51
CA VAL A 26 -26.81 -4.79 86.11
C VAL A 26 -27.57 -6.11 85.91
N SER A 27 -28.91 -6.04 85.90
CA SER A 27 -29.82 -7.18 85.70
C SER A 27 -30.72 -6.91 84.49
N PRO A 28 -31.11 -7.93 83.70
CA PRO A 28 -32.02 -7.75 82.56
C PRO A 28 -33.33 -7.04 82.92
N VAL A 29 -33.84 -7.27 84.14
CA VAL A 29 -35.06 -6.62 84.64
C VAL A 29 -34.82 -5.15 84.99
N ALA A 30 -33.63 -4.82 85.53
CA ALA A 30 -33.27 -3.45 85.90
C ALA A 30 -33.04 -2.56 84.67
N ILE A 31 -32.46 -3.12 83.60
CA ILE A 31 -32.32 -2.40 82.33
C ILE A 31 -33.67 -2.28 81.62
N TRP A 32 -34.52 -3.31 81.68
CA TRP A 32 -35.86 -3.24 81.11
C TRP A 32 -36.74 -2.18 81.80
N SER A 33 -36.59 -1.98 83.11
CA SER A 33 -37.26 -0.90 83.85
C SER A 33 -36.73 0.50 83.57
N GLU A 34 -35.66 0.66 82.81
CA GLU A 34 -35.24 1.99 82.32
C GLU A 34 -35.66 2.20 80.86
N VAL A 35 -35.57 1.16 80.04
CA VAL A 35 -35.87 1.22 78.60
C VAL A 35 -37.38 1.18 78.30
N HIS A 36 -38.20 0.55 79.17
CA HIS A 36 -39.66 0.39 79.09
C HIS A 36 -40.22 0.00 77.71
N SER A 37 -39.39 -0.59 76.83
CA SER A 37 -39.76 -0.95 75.47
C SER A 37 -39.04 -2.24 75.08
N GLY A 38 -39.69 -3.04 74.24
CA GLY A 38 -39.23 -4.34 73.75
C GLY A 38 -39.25 -5.49 74.78
N SER A 39 -38.88 -6.69 74.32
CA SER A 39 -38.96 -7.92 75.12
C SER A 39 -37.77 -8.07 76.06
N VAL A 40 -38.02 -8.45 77.33
CA VAL A 40 -36.99 -8.78 78.34
C VAL A 40 -35.99 -9.81 77.82
N VAL A 41 -36.42 -10.71 76.92
CA VAL A 41 -35.57 -11.72 76.30
C VAL A 41 -34.53 -11.08 75.37
N ALA A 42 -34.89 -10.04 74.61
CA ALA A 42 -33.97 -9.30 73.75
C ALA A 42 -32.93 -8.53 74.59
N VAL A 43 -33.37 -7.86 75.66
CA VAL A 43 -32.48 -7.21 76.63
C VAL A 43 -31.51 -8.22 77.24
N SER A 44 -31.97 -9.42 77.59
CA SER A 44 -31.11 -10.46 78.17
C SER A 44 -30.04 -10.97 77.20
N ALA A 45 -30.34 -11.02 75.89
CA ALA A 45 -29.41 -11.42 74.85
C ALA A 45 -28.35 -10.34 74.58
N ALA A 46 -28.78 -9.08 74.46
CA ALA A 46 -27.88 -7.93 74.32
C ALA A 46 -26.95 -7.77 75.54
N LEU A 47 -27.48 -7.94 76.75
CA LEU A 47 -26.73 -7.89 78.00
C LEU A 47 -25.78 -9.10 78.17
N ARG A 48 -26.08 -10.24 77.51
CA ARG A 48 -25.14 -11.37 77.42
C ARG A 48 -23.98 -11.04 76.47
N LYS A 49 -24.24 -10.48 75.29
CA LYS A 49 -23.18 -10.00 74.36
C LYS A 49 -22.31 -8.92 74.99
N TRP A 50 -22.91 -7.98 75.71
CA TRP A 50 -22.18 -6.95 76.47
C TRP A 50 -21.31 -7.57 77.57
N ARG A 51 -21.82 -8.60 78.27
CA ARG A 51 -21.01 -9.35 79.26
C ARG A 51 -19.88 -10.13 78.59
N GLU A 52 -20.07 -10.72 77.42
CA GLU A 52 -19.03 -11.46 76.69
C GLU A 52 -17.91 -10.55 76.19
N THR A 53 -18.27 -9.39 75.61
CA THR A 53 -17.30 -8.35 75.20
C THR A 53 -16.53 -7.76 76.38
N ARG A 54 -17.14 -7.66 77.56
CA ARG A 54 -16.47 -7.19 78.78
C ARG A 54 -15.71 -8.32 79.51
N ALA A 55 -16.16 -9.57 79.42
CA ALA A 55 -15.47 -10.73 79.97
C ALA A 55 -14.15 -11.02 79.24
N ALA A 56 -14.10 -10.78 77.92
CA ALA A 56 -12.85 -10.79 77.17
C ALA A 56 -11.85 -9.70 77.62
N ARG A 57 -12.31 -8.70 78.38
CA ARG A 57 -11.53 -7.58 78.93
C ARG A 57 -11.23 -7.71 80.43
N VAL A 58 -11.53 -8.84 81.08
CA VAL A 58 -11.05 -9.05 82.45
C VAL A 58 -9.56 -9.41 82.37
N PRO A 59 -8.65 -8.56 82.85
CA PRO A 59 -7.23 -8.89 82.88
C PRO A 59 -7.07 -10.07 83.85
N GLN A 60 -6.79 -11.26 83.32
CA GLN A 60 -6.15 -12.27 84.14
C GLN A 60 -4.76 -11.74 84.45
N VAL A 61 -4.61 -11.14 85.64
CA VAL A 61 -3.30 -10.88 86.25
C VAL A 61 -2.72 -12.25 86.62
N VAL A 62 -2.24 -12.96 85.61
CA VAL A 62 -1.22 -13.98 85.82
C VAL A 62 0.05 -13.18 85.96
N GLU A 63 0.53 -13.02 87.19
CA GLU A 63 1.90 -12.57 87.46
C GLU A 63 2.85 -13.59 86.80
N ARG A 64 3.17 -13.34 85.52
CA ARG A 64 4.32 -13.99 84.89
C ARG A 64 5.55 -13.49 85.65
N PRO A 65 6.44 -14.39 86.11
CA PRO A 65 7.71 -13.95 86.67
C PRO A 65 8.39 -13.06 85.65
N ALA A 66 8.79 -11.85 86.07
CA ALA A 66 9.49 -10.91 85.21
C ALA A 66 10.70 -11.62 84.60
N LEU A 67 10.76 -11.63 83.26
CA LEU A 67 11.94 -12.09 82.53
C LEU A 67 13.16 -11.29 83.04
N PRO A 68 14.33 -11.92 83.24
CA PRO A 68 15.54 -11.20 83.63
C PRO A 68 15.81 -10.01 82.69
N GLU A 69 16.15 -8.84 83.24
CA GLU A 69 16.37 -7.59 82.49
C GLU A 69 17.31 -7.77 81.29
N THR A 70 18.32 -8.63 81.42
CA THR A 70 19.26 -8.96 80.34
C THR A 70 18.60 -9.65 79.14
N VAL A 71 17.58 -10.48 79.37
CA VAL A 71 16.80 -11.13 78.31
C VAL A 71 15.86 -10.14 77.64
N THR A 72 15.27 -9.21 78.40
CA THR A 72 14.40 -8.18 77.82
C THR A 72 15.18 -7.16 77.00
N ASP A 73 16.38 -6.76 77.44
CA ASP A 73 17.23 -5.82 76.70
C ASP A 73 17.76 -6.44 75.40
N THR A 74 18.19 -7.70 75.45
CA THR A 74 18.62 -8.43 74.25
C THR A 74 17.45 -8.67 73.28
N MET A 75 16.24 -8.94 73.78
CA MET A 75 15.04 -9.03 72.93
C MET A 75 14.67 -7.68 72.30
N ARG A 76 14.76 -6.57 73.05
CA ARG A 76 14.51 -5.22 72.52
C ARG A 76 15.53 -4.87 71.44
N GLU A 77 16.82 -5.10 71.70
CA GLU A 77 17.87 -4.84 70.71
C GLU A 77 17.73 -5.74 69.47
N ALA A 78 17.31 -6.99 69.63
CA ALA A 78 17.01 -7.88 68.50
C ALA A 78 15.80 -7.40 67.69
N LEU A 79 14.75 -6.91 68.36
CA LEU A 79 13.57 -6.31 67.71
C LEU A 79 13.95 -5.04 66.95
N ASP A 80 14.74 -4.14 67.56
CA ASP A 80 15.21 -2.90 66.90
C ASP A 80 16.03 -3.22 65.65
N ARG A 81 16.92 -4.21 65.72
CA ARG A 81 17.72 -4.66 64.57
C ARG A 81 16.85 -5.30 63.48
N LEU A 82 15.86 -6.11 63.87
CA LEU A 82 14.92 -6.74 62.93
C LEU A 82 14.06 -5.68 62.25
N TRP A 83 13.55 -4.71 63.01
CA TRP A 83 12.74 -3.59 62.53
C TRP A 83 13.53 -2.74 61.55
N THR A 84 14.74 -2.29 61.93
CA THR A 84 15.62 -1.51 61.06
C THR A 84 15.95 -2.29 59.78
N SER A 85 16.27 -3.58 59.89
CA SER A 85 16.54 -4.42 58.71
C SER A 85 15.32 -4.62 57.81
N ALA A 86 14.12 -4.71 58.38
CA ALA A 86 12.87 -4.84 57.63
C ALA A 86 12.53 -3.53 56.91
N GLN A 87 12.71 -2.39 57.57
CA GLN A 87 12.57 -1.06 56.99
C GLN A 87 13.56 -0.84 55.84
N ASP A 88 14.85 -1.13 56.06
CA ASP A 88 15.88 -1.00 55.03
C ASP A 88 15.59 -1.87 53.80
N GLU A 89 15.08 -3.09 53.99
CA GLU A 89 14.70 -3.97 52.87
C GLU A 89 13.43 -3.49 52.16
N ALA A 90 12.45 -2.95 52.91
CA ALA A 90 11.26 -2.35 52.34
C ALA A 90 11.62 -1.14 51.47
N GLU A 91 12.44 -0.21 51.98
CA GLU A 91 12.95 0.95 51.25
C GLU A 91 13.74 0.53 50.00
N ARG A 92 14.64 -0.46 50.13
CA ARG A 92 15.36 -1.03 48.97
C ARG A 92 14.43 -1.67 47.95
N SER A 93 13.34 -2.31 48.38
CA SER A 93 12.38 -2.93 47.46
C SER A 93 11.57 -1.88 46.70
N VAL A 94 11.14 -0.81 47.37
CA VAL A 94 10.43 0.33 46.77
C VAL A 94 11.34 1.08 45.81
N ALA A 95 12.57 1.38 46.21
CA ALA A 95 13.56 2.04 45.36
C ALA A 95 13.85 1.24 44.07
N ARG A 96 13.99 -0.09 44.17
CA ARG A 96 14.15 -0.98 43.01
C ARG A 96 12.93 -0.96 42.09
N ARG A 97 11.71 -0.98 42.64
CA ARG A 97 10.46 -0.93 41.85
C ARG A 97 10.32 0.42 41.14
N LEU A 98 10.58 1.53 41.82
CA LEU A 98 10.54 2.87 41.24
C LEU A 98 11.59 3.03 40.13
N ALA A 99 12.82 2.55 40.34
CA ALA A 99 13.85 2.56 39.31
C ALA A 99 13.44 1.75 38.06
N ALA A 100 12.89 0.55 38.27
CA ALA A 100 12.39 -0.28 37.17
C ALA A 100 11.21 0.35 36.42
N MET A 101 10.30 1.04 37.12
CA MET A 101 9.20 1.77 36.46
C MET A 101 9.70 2.96 35.67
N ARG A 102 10.64 3.76 36.22
CA ARG A 102 11.25 4.89 35.51
C ARG A 102 11.95 4.43 34.23
N GLN A 103 12.72 3.34 34.29
CA GLN A 103 13.36 2.77 33.11
C GLN A 103 12.32 2.40 32.04
N ARG A 104 11.21 1.75 32.43
CA ARG A 104 10.15 1.39 31.47
C ARG A 104 9.48 2.60 30.82
N VAL A 105 9.29 3.69 31.57
CA VAL A 105 8.75 4.95 31.03
C VAL A 105 9.74 5.56 30.04
N GLU A 106 11.04 5.56 30.38
CA GLU A 106 12.09 6.07 29.50
C GLU A 106 12.20 5.23 28.21
N ASP A 107 12.23 3.91 28.32
CA ASP A 107 12.24 2.99 27.18
C ASP A 107 11.02 3.23 26.27
N ALA A 108 9.80 3.31 26.83
CA ALA A 108 8.58 3.58 26.08
C ALA A 108 8.56 4.98 25.44
N SER A 109 9.19 5.98 26.09
CA SER A 109 9.32 7.31 25.50
C SER A 109 10.30 7.33 24.31
N ASN A 110 11.40 6.57 24.42
CA ASN A 110 12.36 6.40 23.33
C ASN A 110 11.72 5.69 22.14
N GLU A 111 10.96 4.60 22.36
CA GLU A 111 10.22 3.89 21.31
C GLU A 111 9.21 4.80 20.58
N ARG A 112 8.49 5.65 21.33
CA ARG A 112 7.56 6.64 20.74
C ARG A 112 8.32 7.66 19.89
N ASP A 113 9.45 8.16 20.38
CA ASP A 113 10.22 9.20 19.69
C ASP A 113 10.90 8.66 18.43
N GLU A 114 11.35 7.41 18.45
CA GLU A 114 11.84 6.68 17.26
C GLU A 114 10.72 6.50 16.22
N ALA A 115 9.54 6.02 16.65
CA ALA A 115 8.38 5.88 15.76
C ALA A 115 7.94 7.24 15.16
N LEU A 116 8.02 8.33 15.94
CA LEU A 116 7.76 9.70 15.45
C LEU A 116 8.78 10.14 14.39
N ALA A 117 10.06 9.80 14.56
CA ALA A 117 11.10 10.12 13.58
C ALA A 117 10.91 9.33 12.27
N GLU A 118 10.53 8.06 12.37
CA GLU A 118 10.15 7.24 11.21
C GLU A 118 8.92 7.82 10.48
N LEU A 119 7.87 8.20 11.22
CA LEU A 119 6.69 8.86 10.63
C LEU A 119 7.04 10.18 9.94
N GLN A 120 7.94 10.99 10.52
CA GLN A 120 8.42 12.22 9.88
C GLN A 120 9.16 11.93 8.57
N THR A 121 9.90 10.83 8.51
CA THR A 121 10.60 10.40 7.31
C THR A 121 9.62 9.96 6.23
N THR A 122 8.62 9.13 6.55
CA THR A 122 7.60 8.70 5.58
C THR A 122 6.75 9.86 5.06
N VAL A 123 6.46 10.88 5.89
CA VAL A 123 5.80 12.11 5.44
C VAL A 123 6.66 12.89 4.45
N GLN A 124 7.97 13.03 4.70
CA GLN A 124 8.88 13.70 3.77
C GLN A 124 8.99 12.95 2.44
N GLU A 125 9.02 11.62 2.47
CA GLU A 125 9.01 10.77 1.27
C GLU A 125 7.70 10.93 0.48
N LEU A 126 6.55 10.98 1.17
CA LEU A 126 5.26 11.25 0.54
C LEU A 126 5.23 12.62 -0.14
N ASP A 127 5.70 13.68 0.53
CA ASP A 127 5.76 15.02 -0.05
C ASP A 127 6.66 15.06 -1.29
N ALA A 128 7.82 14.38 -1.24
CA ALA A 128 8.73 14.29 -2.38
C ALA A 128 8.09 13.54 -3.56
N LEU A 129 7.37 12.44 -3.31
CA LEU A 129 6.68 11.68 -4.33
C LEU A 129 5.47 12.43 -4.91
N GLN A 130 4.74 13.20 -4.12
CA GLN A 130 3.67 14.07 -4.62
C GLN A 130 4.21 15.10 -5.61
N VAL A 131 5.32 15.77 -5.29
CA VAL A 131 5.98 16.69 -6.22
C VAL A 131 6.45 15.99 -7.50
N GLN A 132 6.91 14.73 -7.40
CA GLN A 132 7.24 13.94 -8.58
C GLN A 132 6.00 13.58 -9.41
N LEU A 133 4.89 13.20 -8.77
CA LEU A 133 3.63 12.91 -9.44
C LEU A 133 3.09 14.12 -10.22
N ASP A 134 3.14 15.31 -9.63
CA ASP A 134 2.71 16.55 -10.30
C ASP A 134 3.55 16.82 -11.55
N LYS A 135 4.87 16.60 -11.47
CA LYS A 135 5.78 16.74 -12.62
C LYS A 135 5.48 15.71 -13.71
N MET A 136 5.28 14.44 -13.34
CA MET A 136 4.95 13.37 -14.28
C MET A 136 3.59 13.59 -14.93
N THR A 137 2.63 14.13 -14.18
CA THR A 137 1.29 14.48 -14.69
C THR A 137 1.38 15.62 -15.71
N SER A 138 2.12 16.68 -15.38
CA SER A 138 2.36 17.80 -16.31
C SER A 138 3.07 17.32 -17.59
N ALA A 139 4.08 16.46 -17.46
CA ALA A 139 4.77 15.89 -18.62
C ALA A 139 3.87 14.97 -19.46
N TYR A 140 2.98 14.20 -18.82
CA TYR A 140 1.99 13.39 -19.51
C TYR A 140 1.00 14.26 -20.29
N ASP A 141 0.49 15.34 -19.68
CA ASP A 141 -0.43 16.28 -20.34
C ASP A 141 0.24 16.94 -21.56
N GLU A 142 1.50 17.37 -21.44
CA GLU A 142 2.29 17.88 -22.57
C GLU A 142 2.40 16.87 -23.72
N LYS A 143 2.56 15.57 -23.40
CA LYS A 143 2.62 14.49 -24.41
C LYS A 143 1.25 14.24 -25.04
N VAL A 144 0.16 14.31 -24.27
CA VAL A 144 -1.21 14.22 -24.78
C VAL A 144 -1.48 15.34 -25.78
N ASP A 145 -1.14 16.58 -25.43
CA ASP A 145 -1.30 17.75 -26.30
C ASP A 145 -0.45 17.63 -27.58
N ALA A 146 0.78 17.11 -27.46
CA ALA A 146 1.66 16.88 -28.61
C ALA A 146 1.08 15.82 -29.58
N VAL A 147 0.55 14.71 -29.06
CA VAL A 147 -0.11 13.68 -29.89
C VAL A 147 -1.34 14.27 -30.59
N ALA A 148 -2.17 15.04 -29.89
CA ALA A 148 -3.35 15.67 -30.47
C ALA A 148 -2.97 16.65 -31.62
N GLY A 149 -1.91 17.44 -31.44
CA GLY A 149 -1.40 18.33 -32.49
C GLY A 149 -0.89 17.57 -33.72
N LEU A 150 -0.16 16.47 -33.53
CA LEU A 150 0.30 15.66 -34.65
C LEU A 150 -0.84 14.93 -35.39
N GLU A 151 -1.89 14.52 -34.68
CA GLU A 151 -3.10 13.94 -35.28
C GLU A 151 -3.84 14.96 -36.16
N GLU A 152 -3.91 16.23 -35.72
CA GLU A 152 -4.44 17.33 -36.54
C GLU A 152 -3.59 17.56 -37.80
N ASP A 153 -2.26 17.55 -37.67
CA ASP A 153 -1.33 17.70 -38.81
C ASP A 153 -1.44 16.55 -39.82
N ILE A 154 -1.70 15.33 -39.36
CA ILE A 154 -2.01 14.18 -40.23
C ILE A 154 -3.34 14.40 -40.95
N ALA A 155 -4.39 14.83 -40.24
CA ALA A 155 -5.69 15.07 -40.86
C ALA A 155 -5.61 16.15 -41.95
N LEU A 156 -4.84 17.22 -41.73
CA LEU A 156 -4.58 18.25 -42.73
C LEU A 156 -3.74 17.71 -43.90
N ALA A 157 -2.77 16.83 -43.64
CA ALA A 157 -1.98 16.19 -44.70
C ALA A 157 -2.86 15.31 -45.60
N VAL A 158 -3.75 14.50 -45.01
CA VAL A 158 -4.70 13.65 -45.75
C VAL A 158 -5.61 14.51 -46.65
N GLN A 159 -6.09 15.64 -46.16
CA GLN A 159 -6.90 16.55 -46.98
C GLN A 159 -6.12 17.12 -48.19
N ARG A 160 -4.82 17.38 -48.03
CA ARG A 160 -3.96 17.86 -49.12
C ARG A 160 -3.71 16.76 -50.15
N THR A 161 -3.41 15.55 -49.72
CA THR A 161 -3.23 14.40 -50.63
C THR A 161 -4.50 14.10 -51.41
N ASP A 162 -5.68 14.14 -50.77
CA ASP A 162 -6.98 13.94 -51.45
C ASP A 162 -7.26 15.02 -52.49
N ALA A 163 -6.86 16.27 -52.20
CA ALA A 163 -7.01 17.38 -53.13
C ALA A 163 -6.03 17.27 -54.32
N ALA A 164 -4.79 16.84 -54.08
CA ALA A 164 -3.80 16.59 -55.12
C ALA A 164 -4.19 15.42 -56.03
N GLU A 165 -4.71 14.32 -55.46
CA GLU A 165 -5.20 13.16 -56.22
C GLU A 165 -6.37 13.53 -57.12
N LYS A 166 -7.32 14.34 -56.64
CA LYS A 166 -8.43 14.86 -57.48
C LYS A 166 -7.91 15.68 -58.66
N ARG A 167 -6.93 16.56 -58.44
CA ARG A 167 -6.32 17.36 -59.53
C ARG A 167 -5.59 16.48 -60.54
N ALA A 168 -4.87 15.46 -60.07
CA ALA A 168 -4.21 14.48 -60.94
C ALA A 168 -5.22 13.74 -61.82
N GLN A 169 -6.35 13.32 -61.26
CA GLN A 169 -7.43 12.67 -62.00
C GLN A 169 -8.04 13.61 -63.05
N GLU A 170 -8.35 14.86 -62.68
CA GLU A 170 -8.90 15.85 -63.61
C GLU A 170 -7.96 16.14 -64.79
N LEU A 171 -6.65 16.22 -64.57
CA LEU A 171 -5.67 16.38 -65.64
C LEU A 171 -5.53 15.13 -66.51
N ALA A 172 -5.62 13.93 -65.91
CA ALA A 172 -5.55 12.67 -66.65
C ALA A 172 -6.75 12.51 -67.58
N ASP A 173 -7.93 12.87 -67.10
CA ASP A 173 -9.17 12.89 -67.90
C ASP A 173 -9.05 13.88 -69.07
N ARG A 174 -8.43 15.05 -68.86
CA ARG A 174 -8.17 16.04 -69.94
C ARG A 174 -7.17 15.53 -70.97
N VAL A 175 -6.08 14.89 -70.56
CA VAL A 175 -5.10 14.29 -71.48
C VAL A 175 -5.78 13.21 -72.34
N SER A 176 -6.53 12.29 -71.71
CA SER A 176 -7.26 11.25 -72.42
C SER A 176 -8.29 11.83 -73.41
N HIS A 177 -8.96 12.92 -73.04
CA HIS A 177 -9.90 13.59 -73.93
C HIS A 177 -9.21 14.18 -75.18
N LEU A 178 -8.09 14.89 -75.00
CA LEU A 178 -7.32 15.49 -76.10
C LEU A 178 -6.68 14.43 -77.00
N GLU A 179 -6.15 13.34 -76.43
CA GLU A 179 -5.63 12.19 -77.20
C GLU A 179 -6.73 11.57 -78.06
N ALA A 180 -7.94 11.39 -77.51
CA ALA A 180 -9.08 10.87 -78.28
C ALA A 180 -9.58 11.86 -79.34
N GLU A 181 -9.45 13.18 -79.14
CA GLU A 181 -9.72 14.18 -80.17
C GLU A 181 -8.69 14.12 -81.30
N LEU A 182 -7.41 13.97 -80.96
CA LEU A 182 -6.31 13.80 -81.92
C LEU A 182 -6.51 12.54 -82.76
N GLU A 183 -6.78 11.39 -82.15
CA GLU A 183 -7.07 10.15 -82.89
C GLU A 183 -8.28 10.30 -83.82
N ARG A 184 -9.34 11.00 -83.40
CA ARG A 184 -10.51 11.28 -84.26
C ARG A 184 -10.13 12.19 -85.44
N ALA A 185 -9.30 13.20 -85.22
CA ALA A 185 -8.82 14.10 -86.26
C ALA A 185 -7.95 13.35 -87.29
N GLU A 186 -7.01 12.51 -86.82
CA GLU A 186 -6.20 11.64 -87.67
C GLU A 186 -7.06 10.66 -88.49
N GLN A 187 -8.05 10.01 -87.86
CA GLN A 187 -8.97 9.11 -88.56
C GLN A 187 -9.86 9.84 -89.57
N ALA A 188 -10.22 11.10 -89.33
CA ALA A 188 -10.97 11.92 -90.27
C ALA A 188 -10.08 12.35 -91.45
N ALA A 189 -8.82 12.71 -91.19
CA ALA A 189 -7.84 13.05 -92.22
C ALA A 189 -7.52 11.83 -93.11
N GLY A 190 -7.28 10.66 -92.52
CA GLY A 190 -7.03 9.41 -93.26
C GLY A 190 -8.21 8.98 -94.12
N ARG A 191 -9.45 9.14 -93.63
CA ARG A 191 -10.65 8.90 -94.45
C ARG A 191 -10.81 9.91 -95.59
N GLY A 192 -10.42 11.17 -95.36
CA GLY A 192 -10.40 12.20 -96.40
C GLY A 192 -9.39 11.90 -97.52
N ALA A 193 -8.21 11.39 -97.18
CA ALA A 193 -7.19 11.00 -98.15
C ALA A 193 -7.65 9.79 -99.00
N ILE A 194 -8.20 8.75 -98.37
CA ILE A 194 -8.70 7.57 -99.09
C ILE A 194 -9.89 7.93 -99.99
N ALA A 195 -10.78 8.82 -99.56
CA ALA A 195 -11.90 9.28 -100.38
C ALA A 195 -11.45 10.19 -101.56
N GLY A 196 -10.34 10.92 -101.40
CA GLY A 196 -9.68 11.67 -102.49
C GLY A 196 -9.11 10.72 -103.54
N ASP A 197 -8.31 9.75 -103.11
CA ASP A 197 -7.70 8.71 -103.97
C ASP A 197 -8.77 7.89 -104.73
N GLU A 198 -9.88 7.52 -104.08
CA GLU A 198 -11.00 6.82 -104.74
C GLU A 198 -11.73 7.70 -105.77
N SER A 199 -11.78 9.03 -105.56
CA SER A 199 -12.38 9.96 -106.52
C SER A 199 -11.49 10.22 -107.75
N ASP A 200 -10.17 10.22 -107.56
CA ASP A 200 -9.19 10.34 -108.64
C ASP A 200 -9.10 9.05 -109.48
N ALA A 201 -9.16 7.88 -108.83
CA ALA A 201 -9.22 6.59 -109.54
C ALA A 201 -10.53 6.39 -110.32
N ALA A 202 -11.64 6.99 -109.89
CA ALA A 202 -12.90 7.01 -110.64
C ALA A 202 -12.89 8.05 -111.79
N GLY A 203 -12.13 9.14 -111.65
CA GLY A 203 -11.96 10.17 -112.67
C GLY A 203 -11.06 9.76 -113.85
N GLU A 204 -10.16 8.79 -113.67
CA GLU A 204 -9.32 8.27 -114.76
C GLU A 204 -10.07 7.42 -115.81
N SER A 205 -11.34 7.05 -115.58
CA SER A 205 -12.13 6.25 -116.53
C SER A 205 -12.97 7.07 -117.52
N GLU A 206 -13.13 8.38 -117.32
CA GLU A 206 -13.89 9.24 -118.24
C GLU A 206 -13.15 10.55 -118.53
N VAL A 207 -12.72 10.70 -119.79
CA VAL A 207 -12.34 11.95 -120.47
C VAL A 207 -10.85 12.34 -120.40
N ALA A 208 -10.08 11.73 -121.30
CA ALA A 208 -8.99 12.42 -121.98
C ALA A 208 -9.54 13.58 -122.83
N SER A 209 -9.62 14.79 -122.27
CA SER A 209 -9.46 16.09 -122.95
C SER A 209 -9.99 17.24 -122.10
N GLU A 210 -9.18 18.29 -122.00
CA GLU A 210 -9.55 19.66 -121.65
C GLU A 210 -10.12 19.91 -120.24
N SER A 211 -9.22 19.97 -119.24
CA SER A 211 -9.12 21.13 -118.32
C SER A 211 -7.91 20.93 -117.39
N ALA A 212 -6.78 21.54 -117.76
CA ALA A 212 -5.54 21.55 -116.98
C ALA A 212 -5.52 22.65 -115.89
N GLU A 213 -6.64 22.90 -115.23
CA GLU A 213 -6.77 23.92 -114.18
C GLU A 213 -7.77 23.44 -113.12
N SER A 214 -7.30 22.66 -112.15
CA SER A 214 -7.88 22.53 -110.79
C SER A 214 -7.33 21.36 -109.96
N VAL A 215 -6.37 20.58 -110.48
CA VAL A 215 -5.65 19.60 -109.64
C VAL A 215 -4.47 20.31 -108.98
N VAL A 216 -4.76 21.03 -107.90
CA VAL A 216 -3.80 21.24 -106.84
C VAL A 216 -4.49 20.73 -105.59
N GLU A 217 -4.21 19.47 -105.23
CA GLU A 217 -4.22 19.08 -103.82
C GLU A 217 -3.44 20.18 -103.09
N THR A 218 -4.15 21.07 -102.40
CA THR A 218 -3.51 22.26 -101.85
C THR A 218 -2.55 21.82 -100.74
N PRO A 219 -1.21 21.99 -100.89
CA PRO A 219 -0.26 21.77 -99.80
C PRO A 219 -0.56 22.66 -98.58
N ALA A 220 -1.42 23.67 -98.76
CA ALA A 220 -1.97 24.50 -97.70
C ALA A 220 -2.87 23.70 -96.72
N GLY A 221 -3.67 22.74 -97.19
CA GLY A 221 -4.56 21.95 -96.33
C GLY A 221 -3.84 20.89 -95.50
N GLU A 222 -2.79 20.26 -96.06
CA GLU A 222 -1.91 19.36 -95.32
C GLU A 222 -1.04 20.12 -94.31
N ALA A 223 -0.56 21.32 -94.67
CA ALA A 223 0.18 22.17 -93.75
C ALA A 223 -0.68 22.66 -92.57
N GLU A 224 -1.95 22.98 -92.80
CA GLU A 224 -2.88 23.38 -91.74
C GLU A 224 -3.21 22.21 -90.79
N ARG A 225 -3.31 20.98 -91.32
CA ARG A 225 -3.47 19.76 -90.50
C ARG A 225 -2.23 19.47 -89.66
N ALA A 226 -1.04 19.49 -90.27
CA ALA A 226 0.21 19.27 -89.56
C ALA A 226 0.44 20.34 -88.48
N ALA A 227 -0.03 21.57 -88.69
CA ALA A 227 0.01 22.63 -87.68
C ALA A 227 -0.94 22.33 -86.50
N LEU A 228 -2.18 21.93 -86.76
CA LEU A 228 -3.12 21.56 -85.69
C LEU A 228 -2.66 20.32 -84.91
N GLU A 229 -2.16 19.30 -85.58
CA GLU A 229 -1.57 18.11 -84.94
C GLU A 229 -0.37 18.47 -84.07
N ALA A 230 0.50 19.37 -84.53
CA ALA A 230 1.63 19.86 -83.74
C ALA A 230 1.17 20.67 -82.50
N GLU A 231 0.16 21.53 -82.64
CA GLU A 231 -0.42 22.29 -81.51
C GLU A 231 -1.07 21.36 -80.47
N HIS A 232 -1.82 20.34 -80.91
CA HIS A 232 -2.41 19.34 -80.03
C HIS A 232 -1.35 18.47 -79.35
N ALA A 233 -0.31 18.04 -80.08
CA ALA A 233 0.80 17.29 -79.52
C ALA A 233 1.57 18.10 -78.47
N GLU A 234 1.78 19.40 -78.69
CA GLU A 234 2.39 20.29 -77.70
C GLU A 234 1.50 20.45 -76.46
N ALA A 235 0.18 20.59 -76.63
CA ALA A 235 -0.77 20.66 -75.53
C ALA A 235 -0.79 19.36 -74.69
N VAL A 236 -0.77 18.19 -75.34
CA VAL A 236 -0.67 16.88 -74.67
C VAL A 236 0.65 16.76 -73.92
N ALA A 237 1.78 17.13 -74.52
CA ALA A 237 3.10 17.08 -73.87
C ALA A 237 3.17 17.98 -72.62
N ARG A 238 2.59 19.19 -72.68
CA ARG A 238 2.49 20.08 -71.52
C ARG A 238 1.65 19.46 -70.40
N LEU A 239 0.46 18.96 -70.70
CA LEU A 239 -0.40 18.33 -69.69
C LEU A 239 0.19 17.03 -69.12
N GLN A 240 0.90 16.25 -69.92
CA GLN A 240 1.64 15.07 -69.46
C GLN A 240 2.76 15.46 -68.48
N SER A 241 3.51 16.54 -68.77
CA SER A 241 4.52 17.05 -67.85
C SER A 241 3.92 17.59 -66.54
N GLU A 242 2.77 18.27 -66.60
CA GLU A 242 2.03 18.71 -65.42
C GLU A 242 1.50 17.51 -64.60
N LEU A 243 1.02 16.45 -65.27
CA LEU A 243 0.61 15.21 -64.62
C LEU A 243 1.76 14.50 -63.92
N GLU A 244 2.92 14.39 -64.56
CA GLU A 244 4.11 13.82 -63.96
C GLU A 244 4.57 14.63 -62.75
N ALA A 245 4.52 15.96 -62.84
CA ALA A 245 4.83 16.85 -61.72
C ALA A 245 3.87 16.65 -60.54
N ILE A 246 2.55 16.59 -60.78
CA ILE A 246 1.56 16.34 -59.72
C ILE A 246 1.71 14.94 -59.13
N ARG A 247 2.02 13.91 -59.95
CA ARG A 247 2.27 12.55 -59.45
C ARG A 247 3.50 12.49 -58.55
N ALA A 248 4.57 13.20 -58.93
CA ALA A 248 5.78 13.30 -58.11
C ALA A 248 5.50 14.03 -56.78
N GLU A 249 4.72 15.12 -56.81
CA GLU A 249 4.28 15.84 -55.60
C GLU A 249 3.40 14.96 -54.71
N LEU A 250 2.45 14.22 -55.29
CA LEU A 250 1.59 13.28 -54.55
C LEU A 250 2.41 12.17 -53.89
N GLN A 251 3.39 11.59 -54.59
CA GLN A 251 4.27 10.58 -53.99
C GLN A 251 5.07 11.16 -52.82
N ALA A 252 5.62 12.37 -52.97
CA ALA A 252 6.35 13.04 -51.90
C ALA A 252 5.45 13.35 -50.69
N GLU A 253 4.19 13.77 -50.91
CA GLU A 253 3.22 13.97 -49.83
C GLU A 253 2.82 12.66 -49.16
N GLN A 254 2.67 11.56 -49.92
CA GLN A 254 2.37 10.23 -49.37
C GLN A 254 3.53 9.74 -48.48
N GLU A 255 4.77 9.87 -48.92
CA GLU A 255 5.96 9.54 -48.13
C GLU A 255 6.03 10.41 -46.86
N ALA A 256 5.81 11.73 -46.97
CA ALA A 256 5.76 12.63 -45.82
C ALA A 256 4.65 12.26 -44.83
N HIS A 257 3.49 11.82 -45.32
CA HIS A 257 2.38 11.37 -44.48
C HIS A 257 2.67 10.03 -43.80
N THR A 258 3.34 9.09 -44.47
CA THR A 258 3.81 7.86 -43.81
C THR A 258 4.80 8.16 -42.68
N ALA A 259 5.74 9.09 -42.89
CA ALA A 259 6.66 9.53 -41.85
C ALA A 259 5.93 10.16 -40.66
N ARG A 260 4.94 11.04 -40.90
CA ARG A 260 4.12 11.63 -39.81
C ARG A 260 3.32 10.59 -39.04
N ARG A 261 2.80 9.55 -39.71
CA ARG A 261 2.11 8.44 -39.03
C ARG A 261 3.03 7.66 -38.11
N GLU A 262 4.28 7.42 -38.54
CA GLU A 262 5.30 6.80 -37.69
C GLU A 262 5.65 7.70 -36.49
N GLU A 263 5.76 9.02 -36.69
CA GLU A 263 5.97 9.99 -35.61
C GLU A 263 4.81 9.97 -34.59
N VAL A 264 3.55 9.95 -35.04
CA VAL A 264 2.38 9.81 -34.15
C VAL A 264 2.39 8.49 -33.42
N ALA A 265 2.69 7.38 -34.08
CA ALA A 265 2.78 6.08 -33.42
C ALA A 265 3.88 6.06 -32.34
N GLY A 266 5.02 6.70 -32.61
CA GLY A 266 6.09 6.90 -31.63
C GLY A 266 5.64 7.76 -30.45
N ALA A 267 5.01 8.90 -30.71
CA ALA A 267 4.50 9.81 -29.69
C ALA A 267 3.39 9.16 -28.82
N GLN A 268 2.52 8.35 -29.43
CA GLN A 268 1.50 7.56 -28.72
C GLN A 268 2.15 6.51 -27.80
N ALA A 269 3.19 5.81 -28.27
CA ALA A 269 3.92 4.87 -27.43
C ALA A 269 4.63 5.55 -26.25
N GLU A 270 5.20 6.74 -26.44
CA GLU A 270 5.78 7.55 -25.35
C GLU A 270 4.71 8.00 -24.34
N ARG A 271 3.53 8.43 -24.84
CA ARG A 271 2.39 8.81 -24.00
C ARG A 271 1.89 7.64 -23.16
N ASP A 272 1.76 6.46 -23.75
CA ASP A 272 1.33 5.24 -23.06
C ASP A 272 2.35 4.79 -22.01
N ALA A 273 3.65 4.90 -22.32
CA ALA A 273 4.72 4.65 -21.35
C ALA A 273 4.64 5.63 -20.15
N ALA A 274 4.46 6.93 -20.42
CA ALA A 274 4.29 7.93 -19.37
C ALA A 274 3.03 7.70 -18.52
N ALA A 275 1.93 7.23 -19.11
CA ALA A 275 0.71 6.86 -18.38
C ALA A 275 0.95 5.71 -17.38
N LEU A 276 1.71 4.69 -17.79
CA LEU A 276 2.07 3.57 -16.92
C LEU A 276 2.98 4.01 -15.77
N GLU A 277 3.96 4.88 -16.03
CA GLU A 277 4.83 5.43 -14.99
C GLU A 277 4.03 6.25 -13.96
N LEU A 278 3.07 7.06 -14.44
CA LEU A 278 2.16 7.84 -13.58
C LEU A 278 1.29 6.93 -12.70
N GLN A 279 0.72 5.86 -13.27
CA GLN A 279 -0.05 4.88 -12.51
C GLN A 279 0.79 4.19 -11.42
N ASN A 280 2.03 3.84 -11.74
CA ASN A 280 2.96 3.22 -10.79
C ASN A 280 3.29 4.20 -9.64
N ALA A 281 3.55 5.47 -9.95
CA ALA A 281 3.80 6.49 -8.94
C ALA A 281 2.59 6.72 -8.02
N GLN A 282 1.38 6.75 -8.57
CA GLN A 282 0.13 6.85 -7.78
C GLN A 282 -0.05 5.66 -6.84
N THR A 283 0.27 4.44 -7.30
CA THR A 283 0.21 3.23 -6.48
C THR A 283 1.21 3.28 -5.33
N LEU A 284 2.43 3.76 -5.58
CA LEU A 284 3.44 3.94 -4.54
C LEU A 284 2.99 4.96 -3.47
N ILE A 285 2.46 6.11 -3.89
CA ILE A 285 1.93 7.13 -2.96
C ILE A 285 0.80 6.56 -2.10
N ALA A 286 -0.11 5.77 -2.68
CA ALA A 286 -1.16 5.10 -1.92
C ALA A 286 -0.57 4.17 -0.85
N SER A 287 0.41 3.33 -1.20
CA SER A 287 1.04 2.41 -0.24
C SER A 287 1.77 3.14 0.91
N LEU A 288 2.48 4.23 0.63
CA LEU A 288 3.16 5.01 1.67
C LEU A 288 2.17 5.81 2.53
N THR A 289 1.03 6.19 1.97
CA THR A 289 -0.06 6.82 2.73
C THR A 289 -0.65 5.83 3.72
N ASP A 290 -0.89 4.59 3.30
CA ASP A 290 -1.34 3.51 4.19
C ASP A 290 -0.30 3.22 5.30
N GLU A 291 0.99 3.21 4.97
CA GLU A 291 2.07 3.05 5.95
C GLU A 291 2.13 4.21 6.96
N ARG A 292 1.97 5.46 6.49
CA ARG A 292 1.85 6.64 7.34
C ARG A 292 0.66 6.53 8.31
N ASP A 293 -0.49 6.06 7.82
CA ASP A 293 -1.71 5.88 8.63
C ASP A 293 -1.52 4.81 9.71
N ALA A 294 -0.87 3.71 9.35
CA ALA A 294 -0.50 2.65 10.28
C ALA A 294 0.50 3.16 11.34
N GLY A 295 1.55 3.88 10.93
CA GLY A 295 2.53 4.46 11.84
C GLY A 295 1.93 5.49 12.80
N ALA A 296 1.05 6.38 12.30
CA ALA A 296 0.33 7.32 13.15
C ALA A 296 -0.56 6.62 14.20
N SER A 297 -1.19 5.51 13.82
CA SER A 297 -1.99 4.69 14.73
C SER A 297 -1.12 3.99 15.78
N GLU A 298 0.08 3.53 15.42
CA GLU A 298 1.03 2.95 16.35
C GLU A 298 1.56 3.98 17.35
N ILE A 299 1.93 5.19 16.90
CA ILE A 299 2.33 6.29 17.80
C ILE A 299 1.21 6.64 18.78
N ALA A 300 -0.05 6.68 18.32
CA ALA A 300 -1.18 6.92 19.21
C ALA A 300 -1.31 5.82 20.27
N ARG A 301 -1.11 4.55 19.89
CA ARG A 301 -1.10 3.41 20.81
C ARG A 301 0.04 3.48 21.82
N LEU A 302 1.27 3.75 21.37
CA LEU A 302 2.45 3.90 22.24
C LEU A 302 2.29 5.08 23.20
N SER A 303 1.77 6.21 22.71
CA SER A 303 1.49 7.39 23.54
C SER A 303 0.43 7.11 24.62
N ALA A 304 -0.63 6.38 24.28
CA ALA A 304 -1.63 5.95 25.25
C ALA A 304 -1.01 5.00 26.29
N SER A 305 -0.22 4.02 25.85
CA SER A 305 0.47 3.08 26.75
C SER A 305 1.46 3.79 27.68
N LEU A 306 2.21 4.76 27.17
CA LEU A 306 3.12 5.60 27.96
C LEU A 306 2.36 6.41 29.01
N SER A 307 1.23 7.03 28.64
CA SER A 307 0.38 7.76 29.59
C SER A 307 -0.16 6.84 30.68
N GLU A 308 -0.59 5.62 30.35
CA GLU A 308 -1.02 4.64 31.35
C GLU A 308 0.12 4.21 32.27
N ALA A 309 1.31 3.95 31.72
CA ALA A 309 2.50 3.58 32.48
C ALA A 309 2.91 4.71 33.44
N GLN A 310 2.87 5.96 32.98
CA GLN A 310 3.14 7.14 33.79
C GLN A 310 2.12 7.29 34.92
N GLN A 311 0.82 7.17 34.64
CA GLN A 311 -0.22 7.22 35.68
C GLN A 311 -0.03 6.13 36.74
N ARG A 312 0.37 4.91 36.34
CA ARG A 312 0.68 3.82 37.29
C ARG A 312 1.91 4.15 38.13
N ALA A 313 2.96 4.70 37.53
CA ALA A 313 4.16 5.12 38.24
C ALA A 313 3.84 6.23 39.27
N ASP A 314 3.05 7.22 38.88
CA ASP A 314 2.64 8.32 39.76
C ASP A 314 1.76 7.82 40.91
N ALA A 315 0.81 6.92 40.63
CA ALA A 315 -0.05 6.33 41.66
C ALA A 315 0.74 5.47 42.67
N GLU A 316 1.72 4.69 42.21
CA GLU A 316 2.61 3.93 43.11
C GLU A 316 3.52 4.85 43.91
N GLN A 317 3.99 5.96 43.33
CA GLN A 317 4.78 6.96 44.05
C GLN A 317 3.95 7.69 45.12
N GLN A 318 2.69 8.02 44.84
CA GLN A 318 1.76 8.59 45.82
C GLN A 318 1.50 7.62 46.97
N ARG A 319 1.21 6.34 46.67
CA ARG A 319 1.04 5.30 47.70
C ARG A 319 2.29 5.13 48.56
N ALA A 320 3.48 5.16 47.96
CA ALA A 320 4.73 5.09 48.71
C ALA A 320 4.91 6.31 49.64
N ALA A 321 4.52 7.51 49.19
CA ALA A 321 4.56 8.72 50.01
C ALA A 321 3.54 8.68 51.16
N GLU A 322 2.31 8.25 50.91
CA GLU A 322 1.27 8.08 51.93
C GLU A 322 1.67 7.03 52.99
N LEU A 323 2.28 5.93 52.57
CA LEU A 323 2.82 4.91 53.48
C LEU A 323 3.99 5.45 54.33
N ALA A 324 4.86 6.27 53.75
CA ALA A 324 5.93 6.92 54.50
C ALA A 324 5.40 7.95 55.52
N GLU A 325 4.38 8.73 55.15
CA GLU A 325 3.76 9.72 56.04
C GLU A 325 2.99 9.04 57.19
N SER A 326 2.25 7.97 56.90
CA SER A 326 1.57 7.17 57.94
C SER A 326 2.55 6.46 58.87
N ALA A 327 3.68 5.95 58.37
CA ALA A 327 4.74 5.38 59.22
C ALA A 327 5.34 6.45 60.17
N ALA A 328 5.64 7.64 59.66
CA ALA A 328 6.15 8.75 60.47
C ALA A 328 5.12 9.27 61.50
N ALA A 329 3.83 9.27 61.15
CA ALA A 329 2.75 9.62 62.07
C ALA A 329 2.55 8.57 63.17
N SER A 330 2.73 7.28 62.86
CA SER A 330 2.72 6.20 63.85
C SER A 330 3.94 6.28 64.78
N GLU A 331 5.12 6.63 64.29
CA GLU A 331 6.32 6.87 65.11
C GLU A 331 6.14 8.02 66.13
N GLN A 332 5.28 9.01 65.86
CA GLN A 332 4.97 10.10 66.80
C GLN A 332 3.91 9.75 67.86
N VAL A 333 3.20 8.63 67.70
CA VAL A 333 2.15 8.19 68.64
C VAL A 333 2.63 7.01 69.52
N GLU A 334 3.74 6.35 69.18
CA GLU A 334 4.35 5.27 69.97
C GLU A 334 5.20 5.73 71.17
N ASP A 335 4.62 6.57 72.04
CA ASP A 335 5.04 6.65 73.46
C ASP A 335 3.93 6.17 74.43
N VAL A 336 2.80 5.65 73.91
CA VAL A 336 1.79 4.97 74.72
C VAL A 336 1.16 3.79 73.95
N GLU A 337 1.17 2.64 74.62
CA GLU A 337 0.40 1.41 74.36
C GLU A 337 0.88 0.47 73.25
N SER A 338 1.69 -0.51 73.69
CA SER A 338 1.92 -1.80 73.04
C SER A 338 0.60 -2.50 72.65
N ALA A 339 0.26 -2.44 71.37
CA ALA A 339 -0.73 -3.32 70.77
C ALA A 339 -0.06 -4.67 70.44
N SER A 340 -0.53 -5.72 71.10
CA SER A 340 -0.16 -7.10 70.78
C SER A 340 -0.42 -7.41 69.29
N PRO A 341 0.51 -8.09 68.59
CA PRO A 341 0.23 -8.58 67.25
C PRO A 341 -0.83 -9.68 67.37
N ALA A 342 -2.01 -9.42 66.82
CA ALA A 342 -2.95 -10.49 66.52
C ALA A 342 -2.20 -11.51 65.65
N GLY A 343 -2.18 -12.77 66.10
CA GLY A 343 -1.54 -13.86 65.39
C GLY A 343 -2.16 -14.00 64.01
N VAL A 344 -1.52 -13.38 63.01
CA VAL A 344 -1.63 -13.83 61.64
C VAL A 344 -0.97 -15.20 61.65
N ASP A 345 -1.75 -16.23 61.38
CA ASP A 345 -1.27 -17.60 61.34
C ASP A 345 -0.04 -17.64 60.43
N SER A 346 1.14 -17.94 61.01
CA SER A 346 2.42 -17.97 60.31
C SER A 346 2.38 -18.88 59.08
N GLN A 347 1.47 -19.86 59.07
CA GLN A 347 1.18 -20.72 57.94
C GLN A 347 0.52 -20.01 56.76
N GLU A 348 -0.36 -19.02 56.98
CA GLU A 348 -1.03 -18.27 55.90
C GLU A 348 -0.06 -17.30 55.22
N LEU A 349 0.84 -16.67 55.98
CA LEU A 349 1.90 -15.82 55.42
C LEU A 349 2.93 -16.63 54.64
N GLU A 350 3.34 -17.80 55.15
CA GLU A 350 4.20 -18.72 54.39
C GLU A 350 3.50 -19.24 53.13
N ALA A 351 2.19 -19.54 53.19
CA ALA A 351 1.41 -19.95 52.04
C ALA A 351 1.31 -18.83 50.98
N LEU A 352 1.06 -17.59 51.39
CA LEU A 352 1.00 -16.44 50.49
C LEU A 352 2.35 -16.15 49.85
N LYS A 353 3.45 -16.24 50.62
CA LYS A 353 4.81 -16.07 50.09
C LYS A 353 5.18 -17.19 49.10
N ALA A 354 4.80 -18.43 49.41
CA ALA A 354 4.98 -19.57 48.50
C ALA A 354 4.11 -19.44 47.24
N GLN A 355 2.93 -18.83 47.33
CA GLN A 355 2.08 -18.54 46.19
C GLN A 355 2.69 -17.43 45.32
N MET A 356 3.12 -16.30 45.90
CA MET A 356 3.79 -15.23 45.15
C MET A 356 5.08 -15.70 44.48
N SER A 357 5.85 -16.61 45.12
CA SER A 357 7.04 -17.21 44.49
C SER A 357 6.66 -18.06 43.29
N ARG A 358 5.62 -18.90 43.40
CA ARG A 358 5.10 -19.71 42.30
C ARG A 358 4.56 -18.87 41.15
N ASP A 359 3.83 -17.80 41.46
CA ASP A 359 3.30 -16.88 40.45
C ASP A 359 4.45 -16.12 39.77
N ALA A 360 5.47 -15.68 40.51
CA ALA A 360 6.65 -15.04 39.95
C ALA A 360 7.44 -15.98 39.03
N GLU A 361 7.62 -17.25 39.43
CA GLU A 361 8.25 -18.28 38.60
C GLU A 361 7.44 -18.58 37.33
N ALA A 362 6.11 -18.67 37.44
CA ALA A 362 5.22 -18.88 36.29
C ALA A 362 5.27 -17.68 35.31
N HIS A 363 5.27 -16.45 35.81
CA HIS A 363 5.42 -15.26 34.98
C HIS A 363 6.79 -15.18 34.33
N ALA A 364 7.87 -15.52 35.05
CA ALA A 364 9.21 -15.58 34.48
C ALA A 364 9.31 -16.63 33.36
N ALA A 365 8.70 -17.80 33.55
CA ALA A 365 8.63 -18.85 32.53
C ALA A 365 7.83 -18.40 31.29
N ALA A 366 6.66 -17.78 31.49
CA ALA A 366 5.83 -17.27 30.39
C ALA A 366 6.55 -16.17 29.59
N ILE A 367 7.30 -15.28 30.27
CA ILE A 367 8.11 -14.24 29.59
C ILE A 367 9.26 -14.88 28.81
N ALA A 368 9.90 -15.93 29.34
CA ALA A 368 10.96 -16.64 28.63
C ALA A 368 10.42 -17.32 27.36
N GLU A 369 9.26 -17.98 27.44
CA GLU A 369 8.60 -18.60 26.28
C GLU A 369 8.20 -17.55 25.23
N ALA A 370 7.60 -16.43 25.65
CA ALA A 370 7.25 -15.34 24.75
C ALA A 370 8.48 -14.76 24.03
N ARG A 371 9.63 -14.63 24.72
CA ARG A 371 10.88 -14.19 24.10
C ARG A 371 11.41 -15.21 23.08
N GLU A 372 11.24 -16.50 23.35
CA GLU A 372 11.63 -17.56 22.42
C GLU A 372 10.76 -17.56 21.16
N THR A 373 9.44 -17.36 21.29
CA THR A 373 8.55 -17.27 20.13
C THR A 373 8.82 -16.02 19.30
N VAL A 374 9.03 -14.86 19.92
CA VAL A 374 9.43 -13.63 19.21
C VAL A 374 10.74 -13.85 18.46
N ARG A 375 11.72 -14.52 19.06
CA ARG A 375 12.98 -14.86 18.38
C ARG A 375 12.78 -15.80 17.20
N LYS A 376 11.92 -16.82 17.31
CA LYS A 376 11.57 -17.70 16.18
C LYS A 376 10.91 -16.93 15.04
N TRP A 377 10.01 -15.99 15.36
CA TRP A 377 9.38 -15.13 14.36
C TRP A 377 10.36 -14.16 13.70
N SER A 378 11.30 -13.58 14.46
CA SER A 378 12.35 -12.73 13.90
C SER A 378 13.29 -13.52 12.98
N ASP A 379 13.69 -14.72 13.39
CA ASP A 379 14.54 -15.60 12.58
C ASP A 379 13.83 -16.02 11.30
N TYR A 380 12.53 -16.36 11.37
CA TYR A 380 11.71 -16.68 10.21
C TYR A 380 11.55 -15.49 9.25
N SER A 381 11.25 -14.30 9.79
CA SER A 381 11.12 -13.07 9.00
C SER A 381 12.44 -12.71 8.30
N ASN A 382 13.57 -12.81 9.01
CA ASN A 382 14.89 -12.58 8.44
C ASN A 382 15.23 -13.60 7.34
N ALA A 383 14.91 -14.88 7.55
CA ALA A 383 15.07 -15.90 6.52
C ALA A 383 14.20 -15.62 5.28
N LEU A 384 12.96 -15.16 5.46
CA LEU A 384 12.06 -14.78 4.37
C LEU A 384 12.61 -13.57 3.60
N LYS A 385 13.11 -12.53 4.30
CA LYS A 385 13.78 -11.38 3.68
C LYS A 385 15.01 -11.81 2.88
N GLN A 386 15.80 -12.74 3.40
CA GLN A 386 16.95 -13.30 2.68
C GLN A 386 16.52 -14.11 1.45
N GLN A 387 15.43 -14.86 1.53
CA GLN A 387 14.88 -15.57 0.37
C GLN A 387 14.34 -14.62 -0.69
N LEU A 388 13.66 -13.54 -0.28
CA LEU A 388 13.15 -12.51 -1.18
C LEU A 388 14.30 -11.80 -1.91
N THR A 389 15.34 -11.38 -1.19
CA THR A 389 16.53 -10.75 -1.79
C THR A 389 17.23 -11.69 -2.77
N GLN A 390 17.44 -12.96 -2.41
CA GLN A 390 17.99 -13.97 -3.32
C GLN A 390 17.10 -14.23 -4.55
N ALA A 391 15.78 -14.23 -4.39
CA ALA A 391 14.84 -14.37 -5.49
C ALA A 391 14.89 -13.16 -6.43
N ASN A 392 14.95 -11.94 -5.87
CA ASN A 392 15.10 -10.70 -6.64
C ASN A 392 16.42 -10.68 -7.40
N GLU A 393 17.54 -11.03 -6.77
CA GLU A 393 18.85 -11.12 -7.43
C GLU A 393 18.81 -12.11 -8.61
N LYS A 394 18.23 -13.31 -8.40
CA LYS A 394 18.04 -14.29 -9.48
C LYS A 394 17.17 -13.74 -10.60
N MET A 395 16.08 -13.05 -10.27
CA MET A 395 15.19 -12.43 -11.26
C MET A 395 15.91 -11.36 -12.08
N VAL A 396 16.69 -10.48 -11.45
CA VAL A 396 17.49 -9.47 -12.14
C VAL A 396 18.50 -10.11 -13.11
N VAL A 397 19.17 -11.18 -12.69
CA VAL A 397 20.09 -11.92 -13.58
C VAL A 397 19.35 -12.54 -14.77
N VAL A 398 18.17 -13.12 -14.54
CA VAL A 398 17.33 -13.69 -15.62
C VAL A 398 16.87 -12.60 -16.60
N LEU A 399 16.43 -11.44 -16.10
CA LEU A 399 16.02 -10.31 -16.94
C LEU A 399 17.20 -9.76 -17.75
N ALA A 400 18.36 -9.56 -17.12
CA ALA A 400 19.57 -9.11 -17.81
C ALA A 400 20.02 -10.10 -18.89
N ARG A 401 19.94 -11.41 -18.60
CA ARG A 401 20.21 -12.45 -19.58
C ARG A 401 19.21 -12.43 -20.74
N GLY A 402 17.91 -12.29 -20.45
CA GLY A 402 16.86 -12.18 -21.46
C GLY A 402 17.06 -10.95 -22.37
N ALA A 403 17.44 -9.80 -21.80
CA ALA A 403 17.78 -8.61 -22.58
C ALA A 403 19.01 -8.81 -23.47
N GLY A 404 20.04 -9.51 -22.97
CA GLY A 404 21.22 -9.91 -23.74
C GLY A 404 20.87 -10.85 -24.90
N GLU A 405 20.08 -11.89 -24.63
CA GLU A 405 19.59 -12.84 -25.65
C GLU A 405 18.72 -12.16 -26.71
N ALA A 406 17.84 -11.22 -26.31
CA ALA A 406 17.05 -10.42 -27.24
C ALA A 406 17.91 -9.47 -28.10
N THR A 407 18.98 -8.92 -27.54
CA THR A 407 19.93 -8.09 -28.31
C THR A 407 20.70 -8.93 -29.31
N LEU A 408 21.14 -10.13 -28.90
CA LEU A 408 21.80 -11.09 -29.77
C LEU A 408 20.87 -11.57 -30.89
N SER A 409 19.61 -11.87 -30.58
CA SER A 409 18.63 -12.28 -31.60
C SER A 409 18.38 -11.17 -32.61
N ARG A 410 18.19 -9.91 -32.19
CA ARG A 410 18.06 -8.76 -33.10
C ARG A 410 19.27 -8.61 -34.03
N ARG A 411 20.49 -8.79 -33.52
CA ARG A 411 21.71 -8.77 -34.35
C ARG A 411 21.74 -9.92 -35.34
N LEU A 412 21.43 -11.14 -34.89
CA LEU A 412 21.36 -12.30 -35.79
C LEU A 412 20.29 -12.11 -36.87
N THR A 413 19.13 -11.56 -36.53
CA THR A 413 18.07 -11.24 -37.50
C THR A 413 18.55 -10.21 -38.52
N ALA A 414 19.28 -9.17 -38.08
CA ALA A 414 19.84 -8.14 -38.98
C ALA A 414 20.94 -8.71 -39.92
N GLU A 415 21.82 -9.57 -39.41
CA GLU A 415 22.81 -10.25 -40.24
C GLU A 415 22.14 -11.23 -41.22
N LEU A 416 21.09 -11.93 -40.77
CA LEU A 416 20.37 -12.90 -41.59
C LEU A 416 19.56 -12.21 -42.69
N SER A 417 18.97 -11.04 -42.42
CA SER A 417 18.31 -10.23 -43.46
C SER A 417 19.30 -9.70 -44.50
N GLN A 418 20.54 -9.41 -44.10
CA GLN A 418 21.60 -8.99 -45.01
C GLN A 418 22.09 -10.13 -45.92
N VAL A 419 22.16 -11.37 -45.40
CA VAL A 419 22.66 -12.53 -46.16
C VAL A 419 21.56 -13.23 -46.96
N LYS A 420 20.34 -13.35 -46.40
CA LYS A 420 19.17 -14.01 -47.02
C LYS A 420 17.86 -13.31 -46.62
N PRO A 421 17.40 -12.32 -47.39
CA PRO A 421 16.20 -11.53 -47.04
C PRO A 421 14.89 -12.33 -47.08
N GLU A 422 14.81 -13.42 -47.85
CA GLU A 422 13.61 -14.27 -48.00
C GLU A 422 13.51 -15.38 -46.94
N HIS A 423 14.35 -15.36 -45.90
CA HIS A 423 14.40 -16.47 -44.94
C HIS A 423 13.16 -16.50 -44.02
N GLU A 424 12.57 -17.68 -43.84
CA GLU A 424 11.32 -17.89 -43.07
C GLU A 424 11.41 -17.40 -41.61
N LEU A 425 12.57 -17.56 -40.96
CA LEU A 425 12.83 -17.04 -39.62
C LEU A 425 12.81 -15.51 -39.49
N LEU A 426 12.74 -14.74 -40.59
CA LEU A 426 12.53 -13.29 -40.54
C LEU A 426 11.05 -12.93 -40.41
N ARG A 427 10.14 -13.87 -40.69
CA ARG A 427 8.69 -13.67 -40.53
C ARG A 427 8.31 -13.69 -39.06
N LYS A 428 7.60 -12.66 -38.62
CA LYS A 428 7.24 -12.43 -37.22
C LYS A 428 6.36 -13.56 -36.66
N GLU A 429 5.48 -14.11 -37.48
CA GLU A 429 4.58 -15.21 -37.13
C GLU A 429 5.35 -16.48 -36.77
N ILE A 430 6.38 -16.83 -37.56
CA ILE A 430 7.20 -18.02 -37.34
C ILE A 430 8.09 -17.83 -36.10
N GLN A 431 8.63 -16.63 -35.89
CA GLN A 431 9.37 -16.31 -34.66
C GLN A 431 8.49 -16.46 -33.41
N GLN A 432 7.27 -15.93 -33.44
CA GLN A 432 6.32 -16.04 -32.33
C GLN A 432 5.93 -17.49 -32.06
N GLN A 433 5.68 -18.28 -33.10
CA GLN A 433 5.34 -19.70 -32.96
C GLN A 433 6.47 -20.49 -32.27
N VAL A 434 7.71 -20.29 -32.70
CA VAL A 434 8.88 -20.96 -32.09
C VAL A 434 9.07 -20.53 -30.63
N ILE A 435 8.85 -19.25 -30.31
CA ILE A 435 8.94 -18.73 -28.95
C ILE A 435 7.87 -19.38 -28.06
N VAL A 436 6.61 -19.42 -28.51
CA VAL A 436 5.52 -20.01 -27.73
C VAL A 436 5.73 -21.51 -27.53
N GLU A 437 6.13 -22.25 -28.57
CA GLU A 437 6.41 -23.68 -28.49
C GLU A 437 7.55 -23.98 -27.48
N THR A 438 8.62 -23.17 -27.50
CA THR A 438 9.74 -23.33 -26.56
C THR A 438 9.37 -22.96 -25.12
N ILE A 439 8.56 -21.93 -24.92
CA ILE A 439 8.01 -21.55 -23.60
C ILE A 439 7.15 -22.67 -23.05
N THR A 440 6.20 -23.18 -23.84
CA THR A 440 5.31 -24.28 -23.43
C THR A 440 6.11 -25.54 -23.09
N ALA A 441 7.07 -25.96 -23.93
CA ALA A 441 7.90 -27.12 -23.67
C ALA A 441 8.80 -26.97 -22.44
N HIS A 442 9.27 -25.75 -22.13
CA HIS A 442 10.06 -25.50 -20.93
C HIS A 442 9.21 -25.51 -19.67
N LEU A 443 8.02 -24.89 -19.71
CA LEU A 443 7.08 -24.87 -18.59
C LEU A 443 6.54 -26.27 -18.28
N GLU A 444 6.23 -27.07 -19.30
CA GLU A 444 5.78 -28.46 -19.12
C GLU A 444 6.83 -29.33 -18.42
N LYS A 445 8.11 -29.18 -18.77
CA LYS A 445 9.23 -29.86 -18.07
C LYS A 445 9.32 -29.47 -16.60
N GLN A 446 8.86 -28.28 -16.24
CA GLN A 446 8.81 -27.80 -14.86
C GLN A 446 7.47 -28.12 -14.16
N GLY A 447 6.55 -28.81 -14.84
CA GLY A 447 5.23 -29.15 -14.29
C GLY A 447 4.22 -28.01 -14.34
N TYR A 448 4.39 -27.06 -15.26
CA TYR A 448 3.47 -25.95 -15.49
C TYR A 448 2.89 -26.01 -16.91
N ARG A 449 1.69 -25.50 -17.10
CA ARG A 449 1.02 -25.35 -18.39
C ARG A 449 0.95 -23.87 -18.75
N TYR A 450 1.35 -23.54 -19.97
CA TYR A 450 1.18 -22.23 -20.57
C TYR A 450 -0.13 -22.19 -21.37
N ASP A 451 -0.95 -21.18 -21.14
CA ASP A 451 -2.11 -20.89 -21.99
C ASP A 451 -1.73 -19.78 -22.99
N GLU A 452 -1.67 -20.14 -24.27
CA GLU A 452 -1.29 -19.23 -25.35
C GLU A 452 -2.26 -18.07 -25.54
N GLN A 453 -3.55 -18.24 -25.18
CA GLN A 453 -4.57 -17.20 -25.35
C GLN A 453 -4.58 -16.17 -24.22
N THR A 454 -4.21 -16.58 -23.00
CA THR A 454 -4.27 -15.73 -21.80
C THR A 454 -2.90 -15.34 -21.26
N GLY A 455 -1.82 -15.97 -21.75
CA GLY A 455 -0.47 -15.80 -21.23
C GLY A 455 -0.29 -16.35 -19.81
N ALA A 456 -1.29 -17.05 -19.26
CA ALA A 456 -1.27 -17.53 -17.88
C ALA A 456 -0.46 -18.83 -17.75
N VAL A 457 0.31 -18.92 -16.66
CA VAL A 457 1.06 -20.13 -16.28
C VAL A 457 0.34 -20.81 -15.12
N SER A 458 -0.19 -22.01 -15.35
CA SER A 458 -0.90 -22.78 -14.33
C SER A 458 -0.10 -24.01 -13.93
N LYS A 459 -0.06 -24.33 -12.64
CA LYS A 459 0.61 -25.56 -12.16
C LYS A 459 -0.20 -26.78 -12.57
N LEU A 460 0.45 -27.79 -13.15
CA LEU A 460 -0.18 -29.08 -13.42
C LEU A 460 -0.39 -29.78 -12.08
N ASN A 461 -1.62 -29.80 -11.58
CA ASN A 461 -1.97 -30.57 -10.39
C ASN A 461 -1.82 -32.06 -10.72
N ALA A 462 -0.95 -32.76 -9.99
CA ALA A 462 -0.62 -34.17 -10.19
C ALA A 462 -1.75 -35.16 -9.80
N GLU A 463 -3.01 -34.70 -9.69
CA GLU A 463 -4.16 -35.54 -9.30
C GLU A 463 -5.08 -35.94 -10.46
N SER A 464 -4.75 -35.58 -11.71
CA SER A 464 -5.50 -36.03 -12.88
C SER A 464 -4.63 -36.82 -13.87
N SER A 465 -4.05 -37.93 -13.40
CA SER A 465 -3.72 -39.06 -14.27
C SER A 465 -4.86 -40.06 -14.19
N PRO A 466 -5.64 -40.32 -15.27
CA PRO A 466 -6.43 -41.52 -15.35
C PRO A 466 -5.50 -42.74 -15.47
N ALA A 467 -5.89 -43.84 -14.82
CA ALA A 467 -5.19 -45.11 -14.69
C ALA A 467 -4.86 -45.79 -16.03
#